data_AF-A8WI29-F1
#
_entry.id   AF-A8WI29-F1
#
_cell.length_a   1.000
_cell.length_b   1.000
_cell.length_c   1.000
_cell.angle_alpha   90.00
_cell.angle_beta   90.00
_cell.angle_gamma   90.00
#
_symmetry.space_group_name_H-M   'P 1'
#
loop_
_entity.id
_entity.type
_entity.pdbx_description
1 polymer ?
#
loop_
_entity_poly.entity_id
_entity_poly.type
_entity_poly.pdbx_seq_one_letter_code
_entity_poly.pdbx_strand_id
1 'polypeptide(L)'
;MSQRAKIYQNLLRKNLPMISIKLLKNQRKRIYQNQIIMKNEIIKRPITPVEEFEIALNKAELSDEDYELIDYIRYTSVFTQPSLVKDLKRPSKPPLLTNLCQICRKIGSEMPEHFKKVIDWSIRMSEHNTRWDGHLICAEALNVDNIPISPSHGTSLFDVLVVHKELFLGFD
;
A
#
# COMPACT_ATOMS: atom_id res chain seq x y z
N MET A 1 3.29 -43.27 -29.49
CA MET A 1 4.35 -42.48 -28.82
C MET A 1 5.55 -42.33 -29.76
N SER A 2 5.96 -41.10 -30.08
CA SER A 2 7.02 -40.79 -31.05
C SER A 2 8.40 -41.30 -30.59
N GLN A 3 9.19 -41.80 -31.53
CA GLN A 3 10.58 -42.28 -31.33
C GLN A 3 11.48 -41.21 -30.69
N ARG A 4 11.20 -39.91 -30.92
CA ARG A 4 11.87 -38.78 -30.26
C ARG A 4 11.63 -38.71 -28.75
N ALA A 5 10.43 -39.06 -28.28
CA ALA A 5 10.10 -39.03 -26.85
C ALA A 5 10.80 -40.16 -26.06
N LYS A 6 11.03 -41.32 -26.70
CA LYS A 6 11.79 -42.43 -26.11
C LYS A 6 13.29 -42.13 -26.03
N ILE A 7 13.85 -41.40 -27.00
CA ILE A 7 15.26 -40.97 -26.98
C ILE A 7 15.51 -39.94 -25.86
N TYR A 8 14.61 -38.96 -25.69
CA TYR A 8 14.72 -37.97 -24.61
C TYR A 8 14.61 -38.59 -23.21
N GLN A 9 13.70 -39.55 -23.02
CA GLN A 9 13.60 -40.27 -21.74
C GLN A 9 14.80 -41.20 -21.45
N ASN A 10 15.39 -41.79 -22.49
CA ASN A 10 16.60 -42.62 -22.31
C ASN A 10 17.87 -41.79 -22.07
N LEU A 11 17.97 -40.57 -22.63
CA LEU A 11 19.07 -39.64 -22.35
C LEU A 11 19.01 -39.09 -20.91
N LEU A 12 17.81 -38.80 -20.40
CA LEU A 12 17.59 -38.36 -19.02
C LEU A 12 17.87 -39.46 -17.98
N ARG A 13 17.72 -40.74 -18.34
CA ARG A 13 17.97 -41.89 -17.44
C ARG A 13 19.43 -42.30 -17.33
N LYS A 14 20.28 -42.00 -18.33
CA LYS A 14 21.65 -42.54 -18.39
C LYS A 14 22.75 -41.66 -17.82
N ASN A 15 22.51 -40.38 -17.46
CA ASN A 15 23.60 -39.48 -17.03
C ASN A 15 23.22 -38.41 -15.98
N LEU A 16 22.30 -38.69 -15.06
CA LEU A 16 22.13 -37.85 -13.87
C LEU A 16 22.75 -38.56 -12.67
N PRO A 17 23.92 -38.11 -12.14
CA PRO A 17 24.37 -38.59 -10.85
C PRO A 17 23.27 -38.31 -9.83
N MET A 18 22.89 -39.32 -9.04
CA MET A 18 21.80 -39.27 -8.05
C MET A 18 21.96 -38.12 -7.01
N ILE A 19 23.13 -37.49 -6.99
CA ILE A 19 23.52 -36.31 -6.23
C ILE A 19 22.79 -35.03 -6.71
N SER A 20 22.37 -34.95 -7.98
CA SER A 20 21.81 -33.74 -8.61
C SER A 20 20.34 -33.45 -8.24
N ILE A 21 19.49 -34.47 -8.13
CA ILE A 21 18.04 -34.26 -7.86
C ILE A 21 17.81 -33.79 -6.41
N LYS A 22 18.59 -34.28 -5.45
CA LYS A 22 18.51 -33.86 -4.04
C LYS A 22 19.00 -32.42 -3.87
N LEU A 23 20.06 -32.04 -4.59
CA LEU A 23 20.55 -30.66 -4.65
C LEU A 23 19.50 -29.71 -5.24
N LEU A 24 18.89 -30.07 -6.37
CA LEU A 24 17.88 -29.25 -7.04
C LEU A 24 16.60 -29.09 -6.21
N LYS A 25 16.15 -30.14 -5.51
CA LYS A 25 15.03 -30.06 -4.56
C LYS A 25 15.35 -29.16 -3.37
N ASN A 26 16.57 -29.23 -2.84
CA ASN A 26 17.03 -28.35 -1.76
C ASN A 26 17.18 -26.89 -2.22
N GLN A 27 17.64 -26.64 -3.45
CA GLN A 27 17.70 -25.30 -4.03
C GLN A 27 16.29 -24.72 -4.23
N ARG A 28 15.33 -25.50 -4.77
CA ARG A 28 13.92 -25.06 -4.86
C ARG A 28 13.30 -24.78 -3.48
N LYS A 29 13.57 -25.62 -2.48
CA LYS A 29 13.09 -25.40 -1.11
C LYS A 29 13.70 -24.14 -0.50
N ARG A 30 14.99 -23.87 -0.75
CA ARG A 30 15.66 -22.63 -0.36
C ARG A 30 15.10 -21.40 -1.09
N ILE A 31 14.81 -21.49 -2.38
CA ILE A 31 14.20 -20.37 -3.14
C ILE A 31 12.79 -20.08 -2.63
N TYR A 32 11.99 -21.12 -2.37
CA TYR A 32 10.65 -20.96 -1.81
C TYR A 32 10.70 -20.43 -0.37
N GLN A 33 11.62 -20.94 0.46
CA GLN A 33 11.86 -20.41 1.80
C GLN A 33 12.35 -18.97 1.76
N ASN A 34 13.25 -18.61 0.84
CA ASN A 34 13.72 -17.23 0.68
C ASN A 34 12.61 -16.32 0.14
N GLN A 35 11.73 -16.80 -0.75
CA GLN A 35 10.52 -16.07 -1.16
C GLN A 35 9.54 -15.86 0.00
N ILE A 36 9.38 -16.85 0.89
CA ILE A 36 8.57 -16.73 2.11
C ILE A 36 9.22 -15.76 3.11
N ILE A 37 10.54 -15.84 3.31
CA ILE A 37 11.29 -14.95 4.20
C ILE A 37 11.23 -13.50 3.68
N MET A 38 11.35 -13.29 2.36
CA MET A 38 11.17 -11.98 1.72
C MET A 38 9.73 -11.46 1.85
N LYS A 39 8.73 -12.35 1.94
CA LYS A 39 7.33 -11.98 2.22
C LYS A 39 7.09 -11.57 3.67
N ASN A 40 8.02 -11.89 4.57
CA ASN A 40 7.88 -11.72 6.02
C ASN A 40 8.78 -10.64 6.62
N GLU A 41 9.57 -9.90 5.83
CA GLU A 41 10.07 -8.62 6.30
C GLU A 41 8.90 -7.66 6.40
N ILE A 42 8.52 -7.29 7.62
CA ILE A 42 7.52 -6.24 7.87
C ILE A 42 8.11 -4.96 7.29
N ILE A 43 7.72 -4.60 6.06
CA ILE A 43 8.15 -3.36 5.42
C ILE A 43 7.48 -2.21 6.18
N LYS A 44 8.23 -1.62 7.11
CA LYS A 44 7.73 -0.55 7.97
C LYS A 44 7.39 0.68 7.12
N ARG A 45 6.23 1.28 7.41
CA ARG A 45 5.83 2.57 6.86
C ARG A 45 6.80 3.67 7.30
N PRO A 46 7.21 4.59 6.41
CA PRO A 46 7.87 5.83 6.81
C PRO A 46 6.94 6.67 7.69
N ILE A 47 7.33 6.94 8.93
CA ILE A 47 6.57 7.82 9.84
C ILE A 47 6.69 9.26 9.35
N THR A 48 5.57 9.97 9.25
CA THR A 48 5.56 11.34 8.75
C THR A 48 6.03 12.31 9.83
N PRO A 49 7.10 13.10 9.59
CA PRO A 49 7.53 14.11 10.55
C PRO A 49 6.48 15.23 10.64
N VAL A 50 5.88 15.41 11.82
CA VAL A 50 4.74 16.32 12.04
C VAL A 50 5.12 17.77 11.73
N GLU A 51 6.22 18.27 12.28
CA GLU A 51 6.66 19.65 12.06
C GLU A 51 6.91 19.95 10.58
N GLU A 52 7.62 19.06 9.88
CA GLU A 52 7.86 19.18 8.44
C GLU A 52 6.56 19.09 7.63
N PHE A 53 5.64 18.23 8.05
CA PHE A 53 4.33 18.09 7.42
C PHE A 53 3.50 19.37 7.58
N GLU A 54 3.46 20.01 8.75
CA GLU A 54 2.73 21.27 8.94
C GLU A 54 3.36 22.41 8.12
N ILE A 55 4.69 22.45 8.03
CA ILE A 55 5.40 23.41 7.17
C ILE A 55 5.03 23.17 5.70
N ALA A 56 5.03 21.92 5.25
CA ALA A 56 4.67 21.53 3.89
C ALA A 56 3.20 21.84 3.59
N LEU A 57 2.29 21.54 4.52
CA LEU A 57 0.86 21.81 4.43
C LEU A 57 0.60 23.30 4.17
N ASN A 58 1.25 24.17 4.95
CA ASN A 58 1.11 25.62 4.83
C ASN A 58 1.72 26.19 3.53
N LYS A 59 2.69 25.50 2.93
CA LYS A 59 3.32 25.90 1.66
C LYS A 59 2.60 25.36 0.43
N ALA A 60 1.79 24.32 0.57
CA ALA A 60 1.29 23.49 -0.53
C ALA A 60 0.24 24.13 -1.47
N GLU A 61 0.10 25.46 -1.53
CA GLU A 61 -0.88 26.18 -2.37
C GLU A 61 -2.25 25.48 -2.44
N LEU A 62 -2.76 25.13 -1.26
CA LEU A 62 -4.04 24.45 -1.06
C LEU A 62 -5.18 25.47 -1.09
N SER A 63 -6.32 25.08 -1.65
CA SER A 63 -7.55 25.86 -1.56
C SER A 63 -8.21 25.69 -0.18
N ASP A 64 -9.14 26.57 0.16
CA ASP A 64 -9.93 26.45 1.41
C ASP A 64 -10.66 25.10 1.48
N GLU A 65 -11.15 24.60 0.35
CA GLU A 65 -11.76 23.26 0.27
C GLU A 65 -10.74 22.13 0.46
N ASP A 66 -9.49 22.32 0.07
CA ASP A 66 -8.44 21.32 0.31
C ASP A 66 -8.12 21.25 1.82
N TYR A 67 -8.00 22.41 2.48
CA TYR A 67 -7.80 22.50 3.93
C TYR A 67 -8.97 21.88 4.71
N GLU A 68 -10.21 22.24 4.37
CA GLU A 68 -11.39 21.67 5.04
C GLU A 68 -11.42 20.14 4.93
N LEU A 69 -11.02 19.57 3.78
CA LEU A 69 -10.95 18.12 3.62
C LEU A 69 -9.86 17.50 4.52
N ILE A 70 -8.68 18.13 4.58
CA ILE A 70 -7.55 17.66 5.40
C ILE A 70 -7.90 17.74 6.89
N ASP A 71 -8.43 18.87 7.34
CA ASP A 71 -8.79 19.07 8.74
C ASP A 71 -9.90 18.11 9.17
N TYR A 72 -10.91 17.91 8.32
CA TYR A 72 -11.98 16.96 8.59
C TYR A 72 -11.44 15.53 8.77
N ILE A 73 -10.58 15.03 7.87
CA ILE A 73 -10.05 13.66 8.02
C ILE A 73 -9.13 13.55 9.22
N ARG A 74 -8.29 14.56 9.48
CA ARG A 74 -7.39 14.59 10.64
C ARG A 74 -8.15 14.68 11.96
N TYR A 75 -9.33 15.29 11.98
CA TYR A 75 -10.20 15.35 13.14
C TYR A 75 -11.03 14.07 13.35
N THR A 76 -11.55 13.47 12.28
CA THR A 76 -12.42 12.28 12.38
C THR A 76 -11.66 10.95 12.47
N SER A 77 -10.39 10.92 12.04
CA SER A 77 -9.51 9.74 11.88
C SER A 77 -9.98 8.68 10.90
N VAL A 78 -11.21 8.19 11.02
CA VAL A 78 -11.75 7.08 10.23
C VAL A 78 -12.78 7.61 9.26
N PHE A 79 -12.59 7.34 7.97
CA PHE A 79 -13.45 7.89 6.93
C PHE A 79 -13.60 6.96 5.73
N THR A 80 -14.62 7.24 4.93
CA THR A 80 -14.96 6.54 3.69
C THR A 80 -15.37 7.57 2.64
N GLN A 81 -15.31 7.24 1.35
CA GLN A 81 -15.79 8.14 0.30
C GLN A 81 -17.25 8.65 0.55
N PRO A 82 -18.22 7.81 0.96
CA PRO A 82 -19.56 8.28 1.31
C PRO A 82 -19.61 9.20 2.53
N SER A 83 -18.83 8.95 3.59
CA SER A 83 -18.82 9.84 4.76
C SER A 83 -18.29 11.21 4.40
N LEU A 84 -17.23 11.29 3.59
CA LEU A 84 -16.71 12.55 3.08
C LEU A 84 -17.75 13.33 2.29
N VAL A 85 -18.46 12.68 1.36
CA VAL A 85 -19.52 13.31 0.54
C VAL A 85 -20.64 13.85 1.42
N LYS A 86 -21.10 13.03 2.38
CA LYS A 86 -22.21 13.38 3.26
C LYS A 86 -21.84 14.54 4.19
N ASP A 87 -20.72 14.42 4.88
CA ASP A 87 -20.40 15.30 6.01
C ASP A 87 -19.81 16.64 5.53
N LEU A 88 -19.05 16.64 4.43
CA LEU A 88 -18.57 17.87 3.77
C LEU A 88 -19.58 18.47 2.77
N LYS A 89 -20.74 17.82 2.57
CA LYS A 89 -21.79 18.24 1.62
C LYS A 89 -21.26 18.47 0.20
N ARG A 90 -20.30 17.66 -0.22
CA ARG A 90 -19.62 17.78 -1.53
C ARG A 90 -20.28 16.88 -2.59
N PRO A 91 -20.15 17.20 -3.89
CA PRO A 91 -20.60 16.31 -4.93
C PRO A 91 -19.83 14.98 -4.90
N SER A 92 -20.48 13.91 -5.35
CA SER A 92 -19.86 12.57 -5.44
C SER A 92 -18.88 12.41 -6.62
N LYS A 93 -18.82 13.40 -7.52
CA LYS A 93 -17.97 13.40 -8.71
C LYS A 93 -17.26 14.76 -8.87
N PRO A 94 -15.92 14.78 -9.05
CA PRO A 94 -15.01 13.64 -8.94
C PRO A 94 -15.01 13.04 -7.51
N PRO A 95 -14.60 11.77 -7.32
CA PRO A 95 -14.45 11.21 -5.99
C PRO A 95 -13.50 12.05 -5.13
N LEU A 96 -13.86 12.28 -3.87
CA LEU A 96 -13.07 13.09 -2.94
C LEU A 96 -11.74 12.43 -2.59
N LEU A 97 -11.65 11.09 -2.67
CA LEU A 97 -10.37 10.38 -2.58
C LEU A 97 -9.40 10.74 -3.71
N THR A 98 -9.91 11.13 -4.90
CA THR A 98 -9.08 11.67 -5.98
C THR A 98 -8.50 13.02 -5.60
N ASN A 99 -9.34 13.90 -5.03
CA ASN A 99 -8.90 15.21 -4.54
C ASN A 99 -7.87 15.05 -3.43
N LEU A 100 -8.09 14.14 -2.48
CA LEU A 100 -7.13 13.80 -1.42
C LEU A 100 -5.77 13.38 -2.00
N CYS A 101 -5.74 12.56 -3.05
CA CYS A 101 -4.49 12.19 -3.70
C CYS A 101 -3.79 13.40 -4.33
N GLN A 102 -4.53 14.34 -4.92
CA GLN A 102 -3.96 15.58 -5.47
C GLN A 102 -3.38 16.47 -4.36
N ILE A 103 -4.10 16.63 -3.25
CA ILE A 103 -3.63 17.36 -2.07
C ILE A 103 -2.35 16.73 -1.53
N CYS A 104 -2.32 15.40 -1.37
CA CYS A 104 -1.12 14.69 -0.90
C CYS A 104 0.08 14.87 -1.83
N ARG A 105 -0.12 15.03 -3.15
CA ARG A 105 0.98 15.36 -4.08
C ARG A 105 1.49 16.78 -3.89
N LYS A 106 0.60 17.76 -3.66
CA LYS A 106 0.98 19.15 -3.40
C LYS A 106 1.75 19.28 -2.07
N ILE A 107 1.27 18.64 -1.01
CA ILE A 107 2.02 18.55 0.25
C ILE A 107 3.33 17.80 0.04
N GLY A 108 3.27 16.67 -0.66
CA GLY A 108 4.44 15.84 -0.94
C GLY A 108 5.52 16.53 -1.78
N SER A 109 5.20 17.52 -2.63
CA SER A 109 6.19 18.29 -3.37
C SER A 109 7.01 19.23 -2.48
N GLU A 110 6.47 19.64 -1.34
CA GLU A 110 7.18 20.43 -0.32
C GLU A 110 8.03 19.57 0.62
N MET A 111 7.88 18.23 0.57
CA MET A 111 8.68 17.26 1.33
C MET A 111 9.13 16.07 0.46
N PRO A 112 9.87 16.31 -0.64
CA PRO A 112 10.04 15.36 -1.73
C PRO A 112 10.78 14.07 -1.33
N GLU A 113 11.77 14.14 -0.44
CA GLU A 113 12.51 12.98 0.04
C GLU A 113 11.63 12.04 0.86
N HIS A 114 10.79 12.61 1.74
CA HIS A 114 9.85 11.84 2.54
C HIS A 114 8.73 11.27 1.68
N PHE A 115 8.14 12.10 0.81
CA PHE A 115 7.08 11.66 -0.08
C PHE A 115 7.53 10.51 -0.98
N LYS A 116 8.76 10.56 -1.51
CA LYS A 116 9.34 9.45 -2.26
C LYS A 116 9.39 8.17 -1.44
N LYS A 117 9.86 8.21 -0.18
CA LYS A 117 9.90 7.03 0.70
C LYS A 117 8.50 6.45 0.91
N VAL A 118 7.49 7.31 1.11
CA VAL A 118 6.10 6.91 1.28
C VAL A 118 5.56 6.24 0.00
N ILE A 119 5.82 6.80 -1.17
CA ILE A 119 5.38 6.22 -2.45
C ILE A 119 6.10 4.88 -2.72
N ASP A 120 7.40 4.79 -2.50
CA ASP A 120 8.17 3.55 -2.64
C ASP A 120 7.66 2.47 -1.66
N TRP A 121 7.20 2.87 -0.47
CA TRP A 121 6.53 1.97 0.47
C TRP A 121 5.14 1.56 -0.03
N SER A 122 4.31 2.51 -0.48
CA SER A 122 2.96 2.27 -1.02
C SER A 122 2.97 1.24 -2.14
N ILE A 123 3.90 1.39 -3.08
CA ILE A 123 4.01 0.50 -4.24
C ILE A 123 4.36 -0.92 -3.81
N ARG A 124 5.28 -1.06 -2.83
CA ARG A 124 5.70 -2.37 -2.29
C ARG A 124 4.61 -3.08 -1.48
N MET A 125 3.71 -2.33 -0.85
CA MET A 125 2.57 -2.88 -0.11
C MET A 125 1.41 -3.28 -1.02
N SER A 126 1.31 -2.70 -2.21
CA SER A 126 0.26 -3.03 -3.15
C SER A 126 0.51 -4.38 -3.82
N GLU A 127 -0.47 -5.28 -3.76
CA GLU A 127 -0.45 -6.55 -4.53
C GLU A 127 -0.32 -6.32 -6.04
N HIS A 128 -0.80 -5.18 -6.51
CA HIS A 128 -0.80 -4.80 -7.92
C HIS A 128 0.28 -3.77 -8.27
N ASN A 129 1.23 -3.53 -7.36
CA ASN A 129 2.30 -2.55 -7.56
C ASN A 129 1.75 -1.14 -7.87
N THR A 130 0.60 -0.81 -7.28
CA THR A 130 -0.12 0.44 -7.50
C THR A 130 0.33 1.52 -6.51
N ARG A 131 0.58 2.71 -7.03
CA ARG A 131 0.85 3.92 -6.25
C ARG A 131 -0.45 4.47 -5.68
N TRP A 132 -0.47 4.75 -4.38
CA TRP A 132 -1.52 5.53 -3.74
C TRP A 132 -0.93 6.70 -2.96
N ASP A 133 -1.19 7.92 -3.43
CA ASP A 133 -0.63 9.16 -2.85
C ASP A 133 -1.19 9.47 -1.47
N GLY A 134 -2.42 9.01 -1.18
CA GLY A 134 -3.06 9.19 0.12
C GLY A 134 -2.29 8.56 1.28
N HIS A 135 -1.37 7.61 0.99
CA HIS A 135 -0.47 7.04 1.99
C HIS A 135 0.41 8.05 2.73
N LEU A 136 0.53 9.29 2.23
CA LEU A 136 1.16 10.37 2.98
C LEU A 136 0.43 10.67 4.30
N ILE A 137 -0.90 10.54 4.33
CA ILE A 137 -1.74 10.95 5.45
C ILE A 137 -2.55 9.80 6.07
N CYS A 138 -2.96 8.80 5.28
CA CYS A 138 -3.84 7.74 5.75
C CYS A 138 -3.46 6.34 5.22
N ALA A 139 -4.12 5.31 5.73
CA ALA A 139 -3.98 3.91 5.33
C ALA A 139 -5.33 3.20 5.37
N GLU A 140 -5.43 2.00 4.77
CA GLU A 140 -6.59 1.13 4.95
C GLU A 140 -6.73 0.71 6.42
N ALA A 141 -7.96 0.73 6.93
CA ALA A 141 -8.27 0.18 8.24
C ALA A 141 -8.05 -1.34 8.23
N LEU A 142 -7.51 -1.90 9.30
CA LEU A 142 -7.37 -3.34 9.49
C LEU A 142 -8.32 -3.81 10.59
N ASN A 143 -8.84 -5.03 10.45
CA ASN A 143 -9.55 -5.71 11.54
C ASN A 143 -8.57 -6.32 12.56
N VAL A 144 -9.10 -7.02 13.58
CA VAL A 144 -8.30 -7.67 14.64
C VAL A 144 -7.35 -8.76 14.12
N ASP A 145 -7.61 -9.30 12.93
CA ASP A 145 -6.80 -10.33 12.28
C ASP A 145 -5.79 -9.72 11.28
N ASN A 146 -5.64 -8.39 11.25
CA ASN A 146 -4.82 -7.63 10.29
C ASN A 146 -5.28 -7.74 8.83
N ILE A 147 -6.57 -8.02 8.60
CA ILE A 147 -7.17 -8.05 7.27
C ILE A 147 -7.72 -6.65 6.94
N PRO A 148 -7.40 -6.07 5.76
CA PRO A 148 -7.97 -4.80 5.34
C PRO A 148 -9.49 -4.80 5.33
N ILE A 149 -10.08 -3.76 5.89
CA ILE A 149 -11.51 -3.48 5.85
C ILE A 149 -11.81 -2.80 4.51
N SER A 150 -11.95 -3.62 3.46
CA SER A 150 -12.20 -3.15 2.10
C SER A 150 -13.30 -3.98 1.40
N PRO A 151 -13.85 -3.48 0.28
CA PRO A 151 -14.82 -4.23 -0.52
C PRO A 151 -14.23 -5.50 -1.15
N SER A 152 -12.93 -5.50 -1.47
CA SER A 152 -12.26 -6.66 -2.09
C SER A 152 -12.21 -7.88 -1.16
N HIS A 153 -12.18 -7.65 0.15
CA HIS A 153 -12.22 -8.70 1.17
C HIS A 153 -13.64 -9.04 1.63
N GLY A 154 -14.67 -8.38 1.09
CA GLY A 154 -16.08 -8.58 1.47
C GLY A 154 -16.40 -8.13 2.90
N THR A 155 -15.52 -7.35 3.53
CA THR A 155 -15.64 -6.89 4.92
C THR A 155 -16.38 -5.57 5.07
N SER A 156 -16.51 -4.80 3.98
CA SER A 156 -17.22 -3.53 3.95
C SER A 156 -17.78 -3.24 2.55
N LEU A 157 -18.68 -2.25 2.45
CA LEU A 157 -19.20 -1.78 1.15
C LEU A 157 -18.27 -0.79 0.45
N PHE A 158 -17.39 -0.14 1.22
CA PHE A 158 -16.46 0.90 0.75
C PHE A 158 -15.10 0.73 1.42
N ASP A 159 -14.06 1.27 0.81
CA ASP A 159 -12.75 1.35 1.46
C ASP A 159 -12.86 2.20 2.73
N VAL A 160 -12.41 1.62 3.85
CA VAL A 160 -12.34 2.30 5.14
C VAL A 160 -10.91 2.74 5.35
N LEU A 161 -10.71 4.05 5.47
CA LEU A 161 -9.40 4.67 5.61
C LEU A 161 -9.24 5.25 7.02
N VAL A 162 -8.02 5.20 7.54
CA VAL A 162 -7.64 5.73 8.84
C VAL A 162 -6.45 6.66 8.68
N VAL A 163 -6.52 7.86 9.28
CA VAL A 163 -5.40 8.80 9.33
C VAL A 163 -4.26 8.23 10.18
N HIS A 164 -3.02 8.46 9.75
CA HIS A 164 -1.84 8.07 10.49
C HIS A 164 -1.83 8.73 11.86
N LYS A 165 -1.50 7.95 12.90
CA LYS A 165 -1.57 8.39 14.30
C LYS A 165 -0.87 9.73 14.56
N GLU A 166 0.24 10.00 13.87
CA GLU A 166 1.04 11.21 14.07
C GLU A 166 0.39 12.47 13.49
N LEU A 167 -0.62 12.32 12.60
CA LEU A 167 -1.34 13.43 11.98
C LEU A 167 -2.77 13.59 12.51
N PHE A 168 -3.19 12.72 13.43
CA PHE A 168 -4.52 12.79 14.04
C PHE A 168 -4.62 13.94 15.04
N LEU A 169 -5.71 14.71 14.98
CA LEU A 169 -5.94 15.91 15.80
C LEU A 169 -7.09 15.79 16.80
N GLY A 170 -7.89 14.72 16.75
CA GLY A 170 -9.11 14.62 17.56
C GLY A 170 -8.93 14.22 19.04
N PHE A 171 -7.70 14.18 19.57
CA PHE A 171 -7.41 13.87 20.98
C PHE A 171 -6.80 15.04 21.79
N ASP A 172 -6.74 16.26 21.23
CA ASP A 172 -6.30 17.45 21.98
C ASP A 172 -7.35 17.96 22.99
#